data_AF-A0A1F3SFQ3-F1
#
_entry.id   AF-A0A1F3SFQ3-F1
#
_cell.length_a   1.000
_cell.length_b   1.000
_cell.length_c   1.000
_cell.angle_alpha   90.00
_cell.angle_beta   90.00
_cell.angle_gamma   90.00
#
_symmetry.space_group_name_H-M   'P 1'
#
loop_
_entity.id
_entity.type
_entity.pdbx_description
1 polymer ?
#
loop_
_entity_poly.entity_id
_entity_poly.type
_entity_poly.pdbx_seq_one_letter_code
_entity_poly.pdbx_strand_id
1 'polypeptide(L)'
;MPDLHTDRFPFLLEDDGFLKIRSEIALKYYNSCIHSSQNDCIDSFLGFLKQKPSEHKLAFEAGRATTFIYFHRNALPFYLMALENSKNSDYCNDDRLPLAVANAVPMATEQLGSMGMKIARDYCYPQVKNSLVSILEKYEGHSPHLKPICDLLKSKGDLSKNIATKCM
;
A
#
# COMPACT_ATOMS: atom_id res chain seq x y z
N MET A 1 -7.03 -11.40 14.88
CA MET A 1 -6.42 -12.30 15.87
C MET A 1 -5.92 -11.48 17.05
N PRO A 2 -6.50 -11.60 18.25
CA PRO A 2 -5.85 -11.15 19.47
C PRO A 2 -4.64 -12.06 19.74
N ASP A 3 -3.45 -11.48 19.91
CA ASP A 3 -2.26 -12.23 20.29
C ASP A 3 -2.25 -12.35 21.83
N LEU A 4 -3.01 -13.33 22.32
CA LEU A 4 -3.17 -13.61 23.75
C LEU A 4 -1.82 -13.80 24.48
N HIS A 5 -0.75 -14.15 23.75
CA HIS A 5 0.57 -14.31 24.32
C HIS A 5 1.24 -12.96 24.57
N THR A 6 1.18 -12.02 23.63
CA THR A 6 1.80 -10.69 23.83
C THR A 6 1.00 -9.83 24.79
N ASP A 7 -0.32 -10.00 24.88
CA ASP A 7 -1.16 -9.31 25.88
C ASP A 7 -0.79 -9.74 27.31
N ARG A 8 -0.49 -11.03 27.49
CA ARG A 8 -0.10 -11.60 28.78
C ARG A 8 1.39 -11.44 29.09
N PHE A 9 2.23 -11.41 28.06
CA PHE A 9 3.69 -11.32 28.16
C PHE A 9 4.25 -10.25 27.22
N PRO A 10 4.06 -8.95 27.53
CA PRO A 10 4.48 -7.85 26.65
C PRO A 10 5.99 -7.82 26.33
N PHE A 11 6.83 -8.35 27.24
CA PHE A 11 8.28 -8.43 27.03
C PHE A 11 8.68 -9.29 25.82
N LEU A 12 7.80 -10.19 25.35
CA LEU A 12 8.04 -10.97 24.14
C LEU A 12 8.14 -10.07 22.89
N LEU A 13 7.53 -8.88 22.90
CA LEU A 13 7.67 -7.90 21.82
C LEU A 13 9.02 -7.18 21.80
N GLU A 14 9.89 -7.45 22.77
CA GLU A 14 11.28 -6.97 22.83
C GLU A 14 12.29 -8.09 22.48
N ASP A 15 11.83 -9.34 22.32
CA ASP A 15 12.69 -10.48 22.02
C ASP A 15 12.77 -10.73 20.50
N ASP A 16 13.95 -10.51 19.92
CA ASP A 16 14.18 -10.64 18.48
C ASP A 16 13.92 -12.06 17.94
N GLY A 17 14.20 -13.09 18.75
CA GLY A 17 13.99 -14.49 18.37
C GLY A 17 12.51 -14.84 18.26
N PHE A 18 11.73 -14.41 19.26
CA PHE A 18 10.29 -14.52 19.28
C PHE A 18 9.66 -13.71 18.14
N LEU A 19 10.06 -12.44 17.96
CA LEU A 19 9.54 -11.60 16.88
C LEU A 19 9.76 -12.25 15.52
N LYS A 20 10.97 -12.75 15.25
CA LYS A 20 11.28 -13.45 13.99
C LYS A 20 10.34 -14.62 13.73
N ILE A 21 10.19 -15.53 14.70
CA ILE A 21 9.31 -16.71 14.56
C ILE A 21 7.85 -16.28 14.42
N ARG A 22 7.43 -15.29 15.21
CA ARG A 22 6.08 -14.73 15.17
C ARG A 22 5.78 -14.14 13.79
N SER A 23 6.68 -13.34 13.20
CA SER A 23 6.54 -12.78 11.85
C SER A 23 6.44 -13.89 10.79
N GLU A 24 7.31 -14.90 10.85
CA GLU A 24 7.34 -16.01 9.89
C GLU A 24 6.03 -16.82 9.91
N ILE A 25 5.53 -17.17 11.10
CA ILE A 25 4.26 -17.88 11.27
C ILE A 25 3.10 -17.01 10.79
N ALA A 26 3.08 -15.74 11.19
CA ALA A 26 2.02 -14.81 10.83
C ALA A 26 1.92 -14.64 9.31
N LEU A 27 3.05 -14.42 8.61
CA LEU A 27 3.06 -14.28 7.16
C LEU A 27 2.59 -15.56 6.45
N LYS A 28 3.03 -16.73 6.93
CA LYS A 28 2.58 -18.02 6.39
C LYS A 28 1.06 -18.18 6.53
N TYR A 29 0.52 -17.85 7.70
CA TYR A 29 -0.93 -17.88 7.93
C TYR A 29 -1.65 -16.87 7.04
N TYR A 30 -1.14 -15.64 6.96
CA TYR A 30 -1.71 -14.59 6.11
C TYR A 30 -1.79 -15.02 4.65
N ASN A 31 -0.71 -15.56 4.09
CA ASN A 31 -0.68 -16.06 2.71
C ASN A 31 -1.71 -17.16 2.45
N SER A 32 -1.95 -18.03 3.44
CA SER A 32 -3.01 -19.04 3.32
C SER A 32 -4.41 -18.44 3.47
N CYS A 33 -4.57 -17.48 4.39
CA CYS A 33 -5.84 -16.85 4.76
C CYS A 33 -6.36 -15.97 3.63
N ILE A 34 -5.50 -15.15 3.01
CA ILE A 34 -5.89 -14.18 1.97
C ILE A 34 -6.47 -14.87 0.72
N HIS A 35 -6.22 -16.17 0.54
CA HIS A 35 -6.85 -16.98 -0.51
C HIS A 35 -8.27 -17.44 -0.18
N SER A 36 -8.69 -17.44 1.09
CA SER A 36 -9.98 -17.97 1.55
C SER A 36 -10.95 -16.94 2.14
N SER A 37 -10.49 -15.98 2.97
CA SER A 37 -11.36 -14.96 3.61
C SER A 37 -10.74 -13.55 3.60
N GLN A 38 -10.74 -12.92 2.44
CA GLN A 38 -9.85 -11.79 2.13
C GLN A 38 -9.89 -10.61 3.13
N ASN A 39 -11.07 -10.03 3.38
CA ASN A 39 -11.17 -8.82 4.21
C ASN A 39 -10.82 -9.11 5.67
N ASP A 40 -11.36 -10.20 6.24
CA ASP A 40 -11.08 -10.59 7.63
C ASP A 40 -9.59 -10.89 7.86
N CYS A 41 -8.93 -11.46 6.86
CA CYS A 41 -7.50 -11.72 6.88
C CYS A 41 -6.69 -10.42 6.84
N ILE A 42 -7.04 -9.48 5.96
CA ILE A 42 -6.39 -8.17 5.87
C ILE A 42 -6.53 -7.43 7.20
N ASP A 43 -7.76 -7.31 7.72
CA ASP A 43 -8.04 -6.57 8.95
C ASP A 43 -7.35 -7.21 10.15
N SER A 44 -7.38 -8.55 10.24
CA SER A 44 -6.67 -9.29 11.28
C SER A 44 -5.16 -9.08 11.22
N PHE A 45 -4.58 -9.08 10.02
CA PHE A 45 -3.14 -8.93 9.85
C PHE A 45 -2.68 -7.49 10.10
N LEU A 46 -3.46 -6.50 9.66
CA LEU A 46 -3.23 -5.10 10.03
C LEU A 46 -3.32 -4.89 11.55
N GLY A 47 -4.28 -5.55 12.21
CA GLY A 47 -4.38 -5.57 13.67
C GLY A 47 -3.13 -6.15 14.35
N PHE A 48 -2.61 -7.26 13.81
CA PHE A 48 -1.37 -7.89 14.26
C PHE A 48 -0.16 -6.97 14.10
N LEU A 49 0.00 -6.29 12.96
CA LEU A 49 1.13 -5.39 12.69
C LEU A 49 1.09 -4.13 13.56
N LYS A 50 -0.09 -3.64 13.93
CA LYS A 50 -0.24 -2.48 14.83
C LYS A 50 0.34 -2.71 16.23
N GLN A 51 0.49 -3.97 16.66
CA GLN A 51 1.10 -4.29 17.95
C GLN A 51 2.61 -4.04 17.96
N LYS A 52 3.28 -4.11 16.79
CA LYS A 52 4.70 -3.79 16.64
C LYS A 52 4.96 -3.09 15.29
N PRO A 53 4.71 -1.76 15.19
CA PRO A 53 4.86 -1.00 13.95
C PRO A 53 6.26 -1.03 13.32
N SER A 54 7.29 -1.39 14.10
CA SER A 54 8.66 -1.58 13.60
C SER A 54 8.82 -2.79 12.67
N GLU A 55 7.83 -3.68 12.55
CA GLU A 55 7.81 -4.81 11.61
C GLU A 55 7.54 -4.36 10.15
N HIS A 56 8.14 -3.25 9.71
CA HIS A 56 7.89 -2.64 8.40
C HIS A 56 8.22 -3.58 7.22
N LYS A 57 9.19 -4.49 7.39
CA LYS A 57 9.50 -5.54 6.40
C LYS A 57 8.34 -6.53 6.25
N LEU A 58 7.74 -6.95 7.37
CA LEU A 58 6.61 -7.86 7.36
C LEU A 58 5.37 -7.21 6.73
N ALA A 59 5.12 -5.93 7.06
CA ALA A 59 4.08 -5.15 6.40
C ALA A 59 4.31 -5.10 4.88
N PHE A 60 5.52 -4.81 4.43
CA PHE A 60 5.86 -4.81 3.01
C PHE A 60 5.59 -6.16 2.32
N GLU A 61 6.02 -7.27 2.93
CA GLU A 61 5.79 -8.62 2.40
C GLU A 61 4.29 -8.96 2.30
N ALA A 62 3.48 -8.55 3.28
CA ALA A 62 2.03 -8.70 3.22
C ALA A 62 1.39 -7.84 2.11
N GLY A 63 1.88 -6.61 1.89
CA GLY A 63 1.46 -5.77 0.76
C GLY A 63 1.68 -6.49 -0.57
N ARG A 64 2.89 -7.05 -0.77
CA ARG A 64 3.22 -7.82 -1.97
C ARG A 64 2.31 -9.03 -2.15
N ALA A 65 2.05 -9.81 -1.09
CA ALA A 65 1.15 -10.95 -1.15
C ALA A 65 -0.28 -10.55 -1.57
N THR A 66 -0.78 -9.44 -1.01
CA THR A 66 -2.15 -8.94 -1.27
C THR A 66 -2.35 -8.53 -2.73
N THR A 67 -1.34 -7.91 -3.34
CA THR A 67 -1.44 -7.48 -4.75
C THR A 67 -1.57 -8.63 -5.75
N PHE A 68 -1.23 -9.87 -5.39
CA PHE A 68 -1.28 -11.02 -6.30
C PHE A 68 -2.71 -11.48 -6.63
N ILE A 69 -3.71 -11.10 -5.82
CA ILE A 69 -5.06 -11.69 -5.86
C ILE A 69 -6.07 -10.69 -6.44
N TYR A 70 -5.70 -9.90 -7.46
CA TYR A 70 -6.54 -8.87 -8.12
C TYR A 70 -7.01 -7.69 -7.23
N PHE A 71 -6.72 -7.69 -5.93
CA PHE A 71 -7.08 -6.61 -5.00
C PHE A 71 -5.94 -5.62 -4.77
N HIS A 72 -5.38 -5.09 -5.85
CA HIS A 72 -4.17 -4.26 -5.79
C HIS A 72 -4.27 -3.11 -4.78
N ARG A 73 -5.44 -2.45 -4.70
CA ARG A 73 -5.68 -1.34 -3.76
C ARG A 73 -5.72 -1.77 -2.28
N ASN A 74 -6.10 -3.01 -1.99
CA ASN A 74 -6.15 -3.51 -0.60
C ASN A 74 -4.74 -3.74 -0.02
N ALA A 75 -3.71 -3.72 -0.86
CA ALA A 75 -2.32 -3.76 -0.41
C ALA A 75 -1.84 -2.42 0.17
N LEU A 76 -2.55 -1.31 -0.09
CA LEU A 76 -2.09 0.03 0.28
C LEU A 76 -1.91 0.27 1.78
N PRO A 77 -2.78 -0.22 2.68
CA PRO A 77 -2.54 -0.10 4.11
C PRO A 77 -1.20 -0.72 4.54
N PHE A 78 -0.83 -1.85 3.94
CA PHE A 78 0.43 -2.53 4.22
C PHE A 78 1.64 -1.78 3.66
N TYR A 79 1.57 -1.33 2.39
CA TYR A 79 2.64 -0.53 1.81
C TYR A 79 2.83 0.79 2.54
N LEU A 80 1.74 1.49 2.88
CA LEU A 80 1.81 2.74 3.61
C LEU A 80 2.43 2.54 5.00
N MET A 81 2.01 1.50 5.73
CA MET A 81 2.61 1.16 7.03
C MET A 81 4.10 0.86 6.90
N ALA A 82 4.51 0.09 5.88
CA ALA A 82 5.91 -0.21 5.63
C ALA A 82 6.73 1.05 5.33
N LEU A 83 6.20 1.97 4.51
CA LEU A 83 6.85 3.22 4.13
C LEU A 83 6.89 4.25 5.27
N GLU A 84 5.85 4.32 6.11
CA GLU A 84 5.81 5.23 7.27
C GLU A 84 6.78 4.81 8.37
N ASN A 85 6.94 3.50 8.57
CA ASN A 85 7.78 2.96 9.63
C ASN A 85 9.19 2.59 9.16
N SER A 86 9.55 2.91 7.91
CA SER A 86 10.85 2.65 7.33
C SER A 86 11.44 3.89 6.70
N LYS A 87 12.77 4.04 6.75
CA LYS A 87 13.49 5.00 5.90
C LYS A 87 13.94 4.39 4.57
N ASN A 88 13.50 3.16 4.29
CA ASN A 88 13.96 2.40 3.13
C ASN A 88 13.19 2.80 1.86
N SER A 89 13.86 3.55 0.99
CA SER A 89 13.36 3.89 -0.35
C SER A 89 13.20 2.69 -1.28
N ASP A 90 13.86 1.55 -0.99
CA ASP A 90 13.81 0.36 -1.84
C ASP A 90 12.41 -0.25 -1.92
N TYR A 91 11.54 0.02 -0.93
CA TYR A 91 10.14 -0.39 -0.99
C TYR A 91 9.38 0.28 -2.14
N CYS A 92 9.82 1.45 -2.60
CA CYS A 92 9.26 2.08 -3.78
C CYS A 92 9.61 1.35 -5.07
N ASN A 93 10.66 0.52 -5.08
CA ASN A 93 11.10 -0.24 -6.26
C ASN A 93 10.36 -1.57 -6.43
N ASP A 94 9.36 -1.85 -5.60
CA ASP A 94 8.47 -2.99 -5.83
C ASP A 94 7.68 -2.81 -7.12
N ASP A 95 7.69 -3.84 -7.97
CA ASP A 95 7.03 -3.82 -9.28
C ASP A 95 5.49 -3.81 -9.18
N ARG A 96 4.93 -4.16 -8.03
CA ARG A 96 3.48 -4.23 -7.78
C ARG A 96 2.93 -2.95 -7.16
N LEU A 97 3.76 -2.16 -6.49
CA LEU A 97 3.36 -0.90 -5.86
C LEU A 97 2.74 0.09 -6.85
N PRO A 98 3.33 0.35 -8.06
CA PRO A 98 2.73 1.26 -9.02
C PRO A 98 1.31 0.85 -9.43
N LEU A 99 1.06 -0.46 -9.58
CA LEU A 99 -0.26 -0.98 -9.91
C LEU A 99 -1.27 -0.77 -8.76
N ALA A 100 -0.86 -1.03 -7.51
CA ALA A 100 -1.68 -0.77 -6.33
C ALA A 100 -2.09 0.70 -6.21
N VAL A 101 -1.13 1.61 -6.37
CA VAL A 101 -1.35 3.06 -6.33
C VAL A 101 -2.24 3.51 -7.49
N ALA A 102 -1.95 3.07 -8.71
CA ALA A 102 -2.71 3.38 -9.92
C ALA A 102 -4.19 3.01 -9.80
N ASN A 103 -4.50 1.86 -9.20
CA ASN A 103 -5.88 1.40 -9.04
C ASN A 103 -6.65 2.15 -7.93
N ALA A 104 -5.97 2.82 -7.01
CA ALA A 104 -6.62 3.48 -5.88
C ALA A 104 -6.74 5.00 -6.03
N VAL A 105 -5.73 5.65 -6.61
CA VAL A 105 -5.68 7.11 -6.72
C VAL A 105 -6.93 7.72 -7.39
N PRO A 106 -7.54 7.13 -8.43
CA PRO A 106 -8.79 7.64 -9.00
C PRO A 106 -9.97 7.73 -7.99
N MET A 107 -9.87 7.01 -6.88
CA MET A 107 -10.86 6.94 -5.79
C MET A 107 -10.40 7.77 -4.58
N ALA A 108 -9.70 8.89 -4.78
CA ALA A 108 -9.04 9.66 -3.70
C ALA A 108 -9.96 10.14 -2.56
N THR A 109 -11.28 10.21 -2.79
CA THR A 109 -12.29 10.52 -1.77
C THR A 109 -12.54 9.36 -0.81
N GLU A 110 -12.14 8.15 -1.18
CA GLU A 110 -12.19 6.96 -0.34
C GLU A 110 -10.86 6.77 0.41
N GLN A 111 -10.92 6.05 1.53
CA GLN A 111 -9.75 5.81 2.37
C GLN A 111 -8.56 5.23 1.60
N LEU A 112 -8.79 4.23 0.74
CA LEU A 112 -7.73 3.61 -0.05
C LEU A 112 -7.15 4.57 -1.09
N GLY A 113 -7.98 5.40 -1.72
CA GLY A 113 -7.48 6.40 -2.66
C GLY A 113 -6.65 7.49 -1.97
N SER A 114 -7.04 7.91 -0.77
CA SER A 114 -6.25 8.82 0.07
C SER A 114 -4.89 8.22 0.43
N MET A 115 -4.85 6.93 0.80
CA MET A 115 -3.59 6.20 1.05
C MET A 115 -2.74 6.12 -0.22
N GLY A 116 -3.33 5.77 -1.37
CA GLY A 116 -2.63 5.72 -2.65
C GLY A 116 -2.04 7.08 -3.04
N MET A 117 -2.79 8.16 -2.84
CA MET A 117 -2.32 9.53 -3.04
C MET A 117 -1.18 9.90 -2.11
N LYS A 118 -1.25 9.50 -0.82
CA LYS A 118 -0.18 9.74 0.15
C LYS A 118 1.11 9.02 -0.27
N ILE A 119 1.02 7.74 -0.63
CA ILE A 119 2.16 6.97 -1.16
C ILE A 119 2.76 7.65 -2.39
N ALA A 120 1.90 8.00 -3.36
CA ALA A 120 2.34 8.62 -4.60
C ALA A 120 2.99 9.99 -4.39
N ARG A 121 2.46 10.82 -3.50
CA ARG A 121 2.92 12.19 -3.30
C ARG A 121 4.16 12.27 -2.42
N ASP A 122 4.16 11.51 -1.32
CA ASP A 122 5.06 11.72 -0.19
C ASP A 122 6.22 10.70 -0.15
N TYR A 123 6.06 9.53 -0.77
CA TYR A 123 7.05 8.44 -0.68
C TYR A 123 7.63 8.01 -2.02
N CYS A 124 6.79 7.62 -2.99
CA CYS A 124 7.21 6.83 -4.15
C CYS A 124 6.88 7.49 -5.49
N TYR A 125 6.84 8.82 -5.55
CA TYR A 125 6.43 9.54 -6.77
C TYR A 125 7.17 9.09 -8.04
N PRO A 126 8.52 9.01 -8.07
CA PRO A 126 9.24 8.67 -9.30
C PRO A 126 8.84 7.29 -9.85
N GLN A 127 8.62 6.31 -8.97
CA GLN A 127 8.30 4.93 -9.35
C GLN A 127 6.86 4.77 -9.83
N VAL A 128 5.91 5.55 -9.30
CA VAL A 128 4.49 5.42 -9.66
C VAL A 128 4.04 6.36 -10.78
N LYS A 129 4.83 7.40 -11.10
CA LYS A 129 4.49 8.43 -12.10
C LYS A 129 4.01 7.85 -13.42
N ASN A 130 4.75 6.90 -14.00
CA ASN A 130 4.42 6.37 -15.32
C ASN A 130 3.10 5.59 -15.33
N SER A 131 2.80 4.85 -14.25
CA SER A 131 1.51 4.17 -14.11
C SER A 131 0.36 5.16 -13.98
N LEU A 132 0.56 6.28 -13.28
CA LEU A 132 -0.43 7.35 -13.18
C LEU A 132 -0.69 8.05 -14.52
N VAL A 133 0.36 8.35 -15.28
CA VAL A 133 0.26 8.90 -16.64
C VAL A 133 -0.50 7.94 -17.56
N SER A 134 -0.19 6.64 -17.49
CA SER A 134 -0.86 5.62 -18.31
C SER A 134 -2.37 5.54 -18.04
N ILE A 135 -2.84 5.83 -16.82
CA ILE A 135 -4.29 5.94 -16.56
C ILE A 135 -4.89 7.07 -17.39
N LEU A 136 -4.27 8.26 -17.36
CA LEU A 136 -4.77 9.43 -18.09
C LEU A 136 -4.80 9.21 -19.61
N GLU A 137 -3.80 8.48 -20.13
CA GLU A 137 -3.72 8.16 -21.57
C GLU A 137 -4.81 7.17 -22.01
N LYS A 138 -5.15 6.19 -21.16
CA LYS A 138 -6.17 5.17 -21.46
C LYS A 138 -7.60 5.69 -21.37
N TYR A 139 -7.85 6.76 -20.62
CA TYR A 139 -9.19 7.33 -20.49
C TYR A 139 -9.52 8.24 -21.68
N GLU A 140 -10.64 7.94 -22.33
CA GLU A 140 -11.24 8.79 -23.35
C GLU A 140 -12.20 9.79 -22.70
N GLY A 141 -11.82 11.06 -22.68
CA GLY A 141 -12.64 12.16 -22.17
C GLY A 141 -12.24 12.65 -20.78
N HIS A 142 -13.06 13.56 -20.25
CA HIS A 142 -12.86 14.18 -18.95
C HIS A 142 -13.61 13.38 -17.88
N SER A 143 -12.95 13.12 -16.76
CA SER A 143 -13.55 12.42 -15.62
C SER A 143 -13.11 13.06 -14.30
N PRO A 144 -14.05 13.41 -13.41
CA PRO A 144 -13.72 13.94 -12.07
C PRO A 144 -12.79 13.02 -11.26
N HIS A 145 -12.85 11.71 -11.52
CA HIS A 145 -11.98 10.72 -10.87
C HIS A 145 -10.50 10.86 -11.25
N LEU A 146 -10.19 11.54 -12.36
CA LEU A 146 -8.81 11.78 -12.78
C LEU A 146 -8.22 13.04 -12.16
N LYS A 147 -9.04 13.91 -11.58
CA LYS A 147 -8.61 15.18 -10.95
C LYS A 147 -7.47 14.97 -9.94
N PRO A 148 -7.49 13.98 -9.03
CA PRO A 148 -6.39 13.76 -8.09
C PRO A 148 -5.04 13.47 -8.78
N ILE A 149 -5.06 12.69 -9.88
CA ILE A 149 -3.86 12.41 -10.67
C ILE A 149 -3.36 13.70 -11.34
N CYS A 150 -4.28 14.44 -11.97
CA CYS A 150 -3.97 15.70 -12.64
C CYS A 150 -3.37 16.73 -11.68
N ASP A 151 -3.97 16.92 -10.51
CA ASP A 151 -3.48 17.82 -9.47
C ASP A 151 -2.08 17.39 -8.99
N LEU A 152 -1.87 16.08 -8.79
CA LEU A 152 -0.56 15.55 -8.38
C LEU A 152 0.50 15.82 -9.44
N LEU A 153 0.26 15.45 -10.70
CA LEU A 153 1.20 15.68 -11.81
C LEU A 153 1.49 17.17 -11.98
N LYS A 154 0.47 18.04 -11.88
CA LYS A 154 0.63 19.49 -11.93
C LYS A 154 1.51 20.00 -10.78
N SER A 155 1.26 19.54 -9.56
CA SER A 155 2.04 19.94 -8.37
C SER A 155 3.51 19.51 -8.44
N LYS A 156 3.81 18.45 -9.19
CA LYS A 156 5.17 17.93 -9.41
C LYS A 156 5.84 18.51 -10.67
N GLY A 157 5.15 19.37 -11.43
CA GLY A 157 5.67 19.95 -12.67
C GLY A 157 5.70 19.00 -13.87
N ASP A 158 5.00 17.87 -13.77
CA ASP A 158 5.09 16.74 -14.69
C ASP A 158 3.83 16.57 -15.57
N LEU A 159 2.90 17.52 -15.50
CA LEU A 159 1.72 17.54 -16.36
C LEU A 159 2.09 18.12 -17.74
N SER A 160 2.29 17.23 -18.72
CA SER A 160 2.59 17.63 -20.10
C SER A 160 1.37 18.25 -20.79
N LYS A 161 1.59 19.07 -21.84
CA LYS A 161 0.49 19.67 -22.63
C LYS A 161 -0.47 18.63 -23.21
N ASN A 162 0.06 17.48 -23.63
CA ASN A 162 -0.74 16.40 -24.22
C ASN A 162 -1.65 15.70 -23.20
N ILE A 163 -1.20 15.63 -21.94
CA ILE A 163 -1.97 15.02 -20.84
C ILE A 163 -2.90 16.06 -20.19
N ALA A 164 -2.53 17.34 -20.18
CA ALA A 164 -3.31 18.42 -19.59
C ALA A 164 -4.73 18.53 -20.19
N THR A 165 -4.91 18.19 -21.46
CA THR A 165 -6.24 18.15 -22.10
C THR A 165 -7.16 17.08 -21.53
N LYS A 166 -6.63 16.06 -20.85
CA LYS A 166 -7.41 15.05 -20.11
C LYS A 166 -7.84 15.54 -18.72
N CYS A 167 -7.28 16.66 -18.27
CA CYS A 167 -7.47 17.24 -16.94
C CYS A 167 -8.38 18.48 -16.94
N MET A 168 -8.92 18.87 -18.09
CA MET A 168 -9.88 19.98 -18.24
C MET A 168 -11.32 19.54 -17.97
#